data_AF-A0A3E1EG68-F1
#
_entry.id   AF-A0A3E1EG68-F1
#
_cell.length_a   1.000
_cell.length_b   1.000
_cell.length_c   1.000
_cell.angle_alpha   90.00
_cell.angle_beta   90.00
_cell.angle_gamma   90.00
#
_symmetry.space_group_name_H-M   'P 1'
#
loop_
_entity.id
_entity.type
_entity.pdbx_description
1 polymer ?
#
loop_
_entity_poly.entity_id
_entity_poly.type
_entity_poly.pdbx_seq_one_letter_code
_entity_poly.pdbx_strand_id
1 'polypeptide(L)'
;MTDYNFVTDLNEELRRIIPGWQDDDWAIGQDGAGNYFVMSQSRSYPGVRFWDHEMNEIRDEFDSIDVFISDALRIERDNQNQAEQASDGNGGQRG
;
A
#
# COMPACT_ATOMS: atom_id res chain seq x y z
N MET A 1 7.04 -4.11 -24.90
CA MET A 1 6.63 -2.69 -24.90
C MET A 1 5.49 -2.63 -23.92
N THR A 2 5.73 -2.15 -22.70
CA THR A 2 4.64 -1.87 -21.76
C THR A 2 3.89 -0.67 -22.32
N ASP A 3 2.59 -0.79 -22.56
CA ASP A 3 1.77 0.31 -23.05
C ASP A 3 1.81 1.42 -22.00
N TYR A 4 2.58 2.48 -22.26
CA TYR A 4 2.64 3.68 -21.41
C TYR A 4 1.24 4.29 -21.20
N ASN A 5 0.30 4.01 -22.11
CA ASN A 5 -1.09 4.44 -22.02
C ASN A 5 -1.82 3.84 -20.80
N PHE A 6 -1.48 2.62 -20.38
CA PHE A 6 -2.17 1.96 -19.25
C PHE A 6 -2.02 2.72 -17.93
N VAL A 7 -0.82 3.24 -17.66
CA VAL A 7 -0.56 3.98 -16.41
C VAL A 7 -1.26 5.33 -16.41
N THR A 8 -1.31 5.99 -17.57
CA THR A 8 -2.02 7.26 -17.74
C THR A 8 -3.53 7.07 -17.57
N ASP A 9 -4.11 6.05 -18.23
CA ASP A 9 -5.56 5.77 -18.16
C ASP A 9 -6.00 5.42 -16.73
N LEU A 10 -5.22 4.60 -16.02
CA LEU A 10 -5.49 4.25 -14.62
C LEU A 10 -5.46 5.50 -13.72
N ASN A 11 -4.47 6.37 -13.86
CA ASN A 11 -4.40 7.60 -13.08
C ASN A 11 -5.55 8.56 -13.40
N GLU A 12 -5.98 8.65 -14.66
CA GLU A 12 -7.15 9.45 -15.03
C GLU A 12 -8.44 8.91 -14.40
N GLU A 13 -8.61 7.59 -14.34
CA GLU A 13 -9.75 6.96 -13.68
C GLU A 13 -9.70 7.20 -12.17
N LEU A 14 -8.56 6.96 -11.53
CA LEU A 14 -8.37 7.14 -10.10
C LEU A 14 -8.61 8.59 -9.67
N ARG A 15 -8.15 9.56 -10.47
CA ARG A 15 -8.42 10.98 -10.25
C ARG A 15 -9.91 11.32 -10.20
N ARG A 16 -10.75 10.57 -10.92
CA ARG A 16 -12.21 10.81 -10.94
C ARG A 16 -12.92 10.24 -9.72
N ILE A 17 -12.38 9.19 -9.11
CA ILE A 17 -13.06 8.45 -8.03
C ILE A 17 -12.47 8.73 -6.65
N ILE A 18 -11.19 9.09 -6.55
CA ILE A 18 -10.50 9.32 -5.28
C ILE A 18 -10.64 10.79 -4.87
N PRO A 19 -11.36 11.10 -3.78
CA PRO A 19 -11.45 12.46 -3.28
C PRO A 19 -10.07 12.98 -2.85
N GLY A 20 -9.76 14.24 -3.17
CA GLY A 20 -8.47 14.84 -2.76
C GLY A 20 -7.25 14.35 -3.53
N TRP A 21 -7.46 13.67 -4.68
CA TRP A 21 -6.43 13.43 -5.68
C TRP A 21 -5.99 14.74 -6.35
N GLN A 22 -4.69 14.88 -6.57
CA GLN A 22 -3.99 16.03 -7.13
C GLN A 22 -3.26 15.62 -8.42
N ASP A 23 -2.85 16.60 -9.23
CA ASP A 23 -2.20 16.33 -10.52
C ASP A 23 -0.90 15.53 -10.39
N ASP A 24 -0.18 15.71 -9.28
CA ASP A 24 1.10 15.06 -9.02
C ASP A 24 0.98 13.82 -8.13
N ASP A 25 -0.22 13.26 -8.01
CA ASP A 25 -0.48 12.02 -7.31
C ASP A 25 -0.38 10.81 -8.23
N TRP A 26 0.21 9.74 -7.69
CA TRP A 26 0.42 8.49 -8.41
C TRP A 26 0.06 7.31 -7.53
N ALA A 27 -0.75 6.38 -8.05
CA ALA A 27 -0.97 5.11 -7.37
C ALA A 27 0.32 4.27 -7.44
N ILE A 28 0.75 3.77 -6.29
CA ILE A 28 1.96 2.94 -6.14
C ILE A 28 1.66 1.51 -5.70
N GLY A 29 0.41 1.22 -5.34
CA GLY A 29 -0.03 -0.12 -4.97
C GLY A 29 -1.54 -0.19 -4.75
N GLN A 30 -2.07 -1.41 -4.83
CA GLN A 30 -3.46 -1.76 -4.54
C GLN A 30 -3.49 -3.04 -3.72
N ASP A 31 -4.39 -3.13 -2.75
CA ASP A 31 -4.53 -4.30 -1.88
C ASP A 31 -5.44 -5.42 -2.47
N GLY A 32 -6.00 -5.20 -3.66
CA GLY A 32 -6.93 -6.11 -4.33
C GLY A 32 -8.39 -6.00 -3.88
N ALA A 33 -8.68 -5.25 -2.81
CA ALA A 33 -10.04 -4.93 -2.35
C ALA A 33 -10.58 -3.61 -2.92
N GLY A 34 -9.74 -2.90 -3.69
CA GLY A 34 -10.08 -1.60 -4.27
C GLY A 34 -9.48 -0.43 -3.51
N ASN A 35 -8.68 -0.68 -2.46
CA ASN A 35 -7.95 0.37 -1.76
C ASN A 35 -6.60 0.61 -2.43
N TYR A 36 -6.13 1.86 -2.35
CA TYR A 36 -4.92 2.29 -3.06
C TYR A 36 -3.95 3.02 -2.14
N PHE A 37 -2.66 2.72 -2.33
CA PHE A 37 -1.57 3.54 -1.81
C PHE A 37 -1.20 4.59 -2.87
N VAL A 38 -1.17 5.85 -2.47
CA VAL A 38 -0.99 7.01 -3.35
C VAL A 38 0.21 7.82 -2.90
N MET A 39 1.20 7.98 -3.76
CA MET A 39 2.33 8.87 -3.53
C MET A 39 2.01 10.26 -4.06
N SER A 40 2.29 11.29 -3.27
CA SER A 40 2.02 12.69 -3.64
C SER A 40 3.32 13.48 -3.76
N GLN A 41 3.60 14.10 -4.92
CA GLN A 41 4.78 14.97 -5.09
C GLN A 41 4.49 16.46 -4.88
N SER A 42 3.23 16.87 -4.80
CA SER A 42 2.82 18.27 -4.67
C SER A 42 3.07 18.87 -3.28
N ARG A 43 3.49 18.04 -2.32
CA ARG A 43 3.76 18.43 -0.93
C ARG A 43 5.22 18.82 -0.73
N SER A 44 5.48 19.66 0.28
CA SER A 44 6.84 20.02 0.67
C SER A 44 7.72 18.80 1.01
N TYR A 45 7.11 17.67 1.36
CA TYR A 45 7.75 16.36 1.49
C TYR A 45 6.86 15.29 0.84
N PRO A 46 7.40 14.47 -0.08
CA PRO A 46 6.62 13.43 -0.73
C PRO A 46 6.35 12.28 0.24
N GLY A 47 5.07 12.08 0.55
CA GLY A 47 4.57 11.03 1.45
C GLY A 47 3.65 10.04 0.74
N VAL A 48 3.31 8.96 1.45
CA VAL A 48 2.35 7.95 1.01
C VAL A 48 1.04 8.11 1.76
N ARG A 49 -0.05 8.16 1.00
CA ARG A 49 -1.41 8.18 1.49
C ARG A 49 -2.10 6.87 1.20
N PHE A 50 -3.12 6.58 1.98
CA PHE A 50 -4.00 5.45 1.73
C PHE A 50 -5.40 5.96 1.44
N TRP A 51 -5.97 5.51 0.32
CA TRP A 51 -7.37 5.70 0.02
C TRP A 51 -8.14 4.41 0.32
N ASP A 52 -9.09 4.53 1.23
CA ASP A 52 -10.03 3.49 1.61
C ASP A 52 -11.30 3.63 0.74
N HIS A 53 -11.53 2.66 -0.13
CA HIS A 53 -12.66 2.69 -1.07
C HIS A 53 -14.00 2.55 -0.35
N GLU A 54 -14.07 1.72 0.70
CA GLU A 54 -15.31 1.46 1.44
C GLU A 54 -15.75 2.69 2.22
N MET A 55 -14.80 3.39 2.85
CA MET A 55 -15.06 4.63 3.58
C MET A 55 -15.06 5.87 2.68
N ASN A 56 -14.58 5.73 1.44
CA ASN A 56 -14.37 6.82 0.49
C ASN A 56 -13.53 7.97 1.09
N GLU A 57 -12.44 7.62 1.77
CA GLU A 57 -11.58 8.57 2.50
C GLU A 57 -10.12 8.37 2.10
N ILE A 58 -9.39 9.49 1.91
CA ILE A 58 -7.94 9.47 1.75
C ILE A 58 -7.26 10.05 3.00
N ARG A 59 -6.26 9.34 3.53
CA ARG A 59 -5.53 9.72 4.73
C ARG A 59 -4.02 9.65 4.52
N ASP A 60 -3.31 10.49 5.27
CA ASP A 60 -1.85 10.45 5.33
C ASP A 60 -1.44 9.27 6.21
N GLU A 61 -0.63 8.36 5.65
CA GLU A 61 -0.26 7.12 6.35
C GLU A 61 1.24 7.00 6.58
N PHE A 62 2.07 7.44 5.63
CA PHE A 62 3.52 7.41 5.79
C PHE A 62 4.17 8.71 5.31
N ASP A 63 5.17 9.16 6.06
CA ASP A 63 5.91 10.40 5.78
C ASP A 63 6.77 10.31 4.51
N SER A 64 7.15 9.10 4.08
CA SER A 64 7.91 8.85 2.85
C SER A 64 7.72 7.43 2.32
N ILE A 65 8.14 7.22 1.08
CA ILE A 65 8.16 5.89 0.45
C ILE A 65 9.12 4.91 1.16
N ASP A 66 10.22 5.41 1.72
CA ASP A 66 11.21 4.58 2.41
C ASP A 66 10.65 4.04 3.73
N VAL A 67 9.90 4.86 4.45
CA VAL A 67 9.21 4.44 5.69
C VAL A 67 8.16 3.39 5.35
N PHE A 68 7.35 3.62 4.32
CA PHE A 68 6.35 2.66 3.83
C PHE A 68 6.97 1.29 3.51
N ILE A 69 8.04 1.26 2.71
CA ILE A 69 8.71 -0.01 2.33
C ILE A 69 9.33 -0.69 3.55
N SER A 70 9.99 0.08 4.41
CA SER A 70 10.65 -0.47 5.61
C SER A 70 9.64 -1.12 6.56
N ASP A 71 8.49 -0.48 6.76
CA ASP A 71 7.42 -1.04 7.61
C ASP A 71 6.76 -2.26 6.97
N ALA A 72 6.51 -2.25 5.66
CA ALA A 72 5.97 -3.41 4.96
C ALA A 72 6.88 -4.64 5.10
N LEU A 73 8.20 -4.46 4.93
CA LEU A 73 9.17 -5.54 5.08
C LEU A 73 9.28 -6.04 6.53
N ARG A 74 9.17 -5.13 7.51
CA ARG A 74 9.15 -5.49 8.93
C ARG A 74 7.94 -6.35 9.27
N ILE A 75 6.74 -5.93 8.84
CA ILE A 75 5.49 -6.67 9.07
C ILE A 75 5.58 -8.07 8.47
N GLU A 76 6.05 -8.19 7.23
CA GLU A 76 6.18 -9.49 6.57
C GLU A 76 7.16 -10.41 7.32
N ARG A 77 8.31 -9.88 7.76
CA ARG A 77 9.26 -10.64 8.58
C ARG A 77 8.65 -11.10 9.90
N ASP A 78 7.88 -10.25 10.56
CA ASP A 78 7.23 -10.58 11.83
C ASP A 78 6.17 -11.68 11.63
N ASN A 79 5.42 -11.64 10.52
CA ASN A 79 4.46 -12.68 10.16
C ASN A 79 5.12 -14.03 9.91
N GLN A 80 6.26 -14.06 9.20
CA GLN A 80 7.04 -15.27 8.95
C GLN A 80 7.55 -15.89 10.26
N ASN A 81 8.12 -15.08 11.15
CA ASN A 81 8.59 -15.55 12.46
C ASN A 81 7.45 -16.14 13.31
N GLN A 82 6.24 -15.56 13.26
CA GLN A 82 5.07 -16.10 13.98
C GLN A 82 4.60 -17.43 13.38
N ALA A 83 4.64 -17.58 12.06
CA ALA A 83 4.28 -18.82 11.38
C ALA A 83 5.23 -19.98 11.76
N GLU A 84 6.54 -19.72 11.83
CA GLU A 84 7.55 -20.70 12.25
C GLU A 84 7.38 -21.13 13.71
N GLN A 85 7.11 -20.19 14.62
CA GLN A 85 6.84 -20.49 16.02
C GLN A 85 5.54 -21.30 16.20
N ALA A 86 4.52 -21.04 15.39
CA ALA A 86 3.28 -21.80 15.39
C ALA A 86 3.47 -23.23 14.86
N SER A 87 4.37 -23.45 13.90
CA SER A 87 4.65 -24.80 13.38
C SER A 87 5.48 -25.67 14.33
N ASP A 88 6.43 -25.08 15.06
CA ASP A 88 7.32 -25.82 15.97
C ASP A 88 6.63 -26.23 17.28
N GLY A 89 5.57 -25.54 17.68
CA GLY A 89 4.76 -25.85 18.86
C GLY A 89 3.94 -27.14 18.78
N ASN A 90 3.82 -27.78 17.61
CA ASN A 90 2.99 -28.98 17.40
C ASN A 90 3.79 -30.30 17.35
N GLY A 91 5.10 -30.26 17.63
CA GLY A 91 6.00 -31.42 17.56
C GLY A 91 6.09 -32.28 18.84
N GLY A 92 5.36 -31.93 19.92
CA GLY A 92 5.61 -32.49 21.25
C GLY A 92 4.41 -33.13 21.93
N GLN A 93 3.86 -34.23 21.39
CA GLN A 93 3.17 -35.26 22.19
C GLN A 93 2.81 -36.47 21.30
N ARG A 94 3.76 -37.39 21.13
CA ARG A 94 3.45 -38.81 20.94
C ARG A 94 3.88 -39.51 22.22
N GLY A 95 2.89 -39.78 23.07
CA GLY A 95 3.03 -40.70 24.19
C GLY A 95 3.15 -42.14 23.71
#